data_AF-A0ABD4KTW0-F1
#
_entry.id   AF-A0ABD4KTW0-F1
#
_cell.length_a   1.000
_cell.length_b   1.000
_cell.length_c   1.000
_cell.angle_alpha   90.00
_cell.angle_beta   90.00
_cell.angle_gamma   90.00
#
_symmetry.space_group_name_H-M   'P 1'
#
loop_
_entity.id
_entity.type
_entity.pdbx_description
1 polymer ?
#
loop_
_entity_poly.entity_id
_entity_poly.type
_entity_poly.pdbx_seq_one_letter_code
_entity_poly.pdbx_strand_id
1 'polypeptide(L)'
;MFDQTKKSSHVHNICKFMSLKNDAVVRTLSILEFDFCFHLEYNPNIKTFTSQPFGFHYQFNNRKCRYTPDFLVTDHKGQSTFFEVKHSSQILKPDFRERFEEKQRVALNEFNRRLVLVTEKQIRMGPTLDNFKLLHRYSGLRTVTEFQKRVLAFIQRKQMVKLQDVSLYFGLSEQD
;
A
#
# COMPACT_ATOMS: atom_id res chain seq x y z
N MET A 1 0.02 -3.23 -22.66
CA MET A 1 1.17 -3.68 -21.87
C MET A 1 2.01 -2.44 -21.60
N PHE A 2 1.88 -1.82 -20.42
CA PHE A 2 2.63 -0.59 -20.11
C PHE A 2 4.06 -0.95 -19.73
N ASP A 3 5.01 -0.38 -20.46
CA ASP A 3 6.44 -0.57 -20.29
C ASP A 3 6.89 -0.01 -18.92
N GLN A 4 7.22 -0.91 -17.99
CA GLN A 4 7.70 -0.59 -16.63
C GLN A 4 9.25 -0.54 -16.57
N THR A 5 9.93 -0.13 -17.63
CA THR A 5 11.41 -0.07 -17.71
C THR A 5 12.04 1.21 -17.14
N LYS A 6 11.47 1.82 -16.09
CA LYS A 6 12.20 2.89 -15.38
C LYS A 6 13.44 2.28 -14.68
N LYS A 7 14.64 2.79 -15.02
CA LYS A 7 15.90 2.46 -14.36
C LYS A 7 16.05 3.29 -13.09
N SER A 8 16.74 2.74 -12.10
CA SER A 8 17.08 3.46 -10.85
C SER A 8 17.84 4.74 -11.18
N SER A 9 17.56 5.82 -10.46
CA SER A 9 18.19 7.13 -10.68
C SER A 9 18.53 7.78 -9.35
N HIS A 10 19.35 8.82 -9.36
CA HIS A 10 19.66 9.61 -8.16
C HIS A 10 18.40 10.18 -7.46
N VAL A 11 17.29 10.29 -8.20
CA VAL A 11 16.02 10.86 -7.75
C VAL A 11 15.03 9.79 -7.27
N HIS A 12 15.14 8.55 -7.76
CA HIS A 12 14.16 7.49 -7.50
C HIS A 12 14.85 6.21 -7.02
N ASN A 13 14.44 5.75 -5.84
CA ASN A 13 14.87 4.46 -5.30
C ASN A 13 13.84 3.40 -5.67
N ILE A 14 14.18 2.54 -6.62
CA ILE A 14 13.25 1.51 -7.11
C ILE A 14 13.16 0.38 -6.10
N CYS A 15 11.96 0.18 -5.53
CA CYS A 15 11.67 -0.97 -4.68
C CYS A 15 10.75 -1.95 -5.43
N LYS A 16 10.83 -3.23 -5.07
CA LYS A 16 10.00 -4.31 -5.64
C LYS A 16 9.16 -4.93 -4.54
N PHE A 17 7.85 -4.75 -4.60
CA PHE A 17 6.88 -5.31 -3.67
C PHE A 17 6.21 -6.53 -4.29
N MET A 18 6.23 -7.67 -3.60
CA MET A 18 5.61 -8.91 -4.08
C MET A 18 4.13 -8.92 -3.70
N SER A 19 3.22 -8.51 -4.59
CA SER A 19 1.80 -8.48 -4.27
C SER A 19 1.13 -9.81 -4.59
N LEU A 20 0.55 -10.46 -3.57
CA LEU A 20 -0.33 -11.60 -3.78
C LEU A 20 -1.69 -11.14 -4.31
N LYS A 21 -2.17 -9.97 -3.82
CA LYS A 21 -3.44 -9.38 -4.27
C LYS A 21 -3.46 -9.10 -5.77
N ASN A 22 -2.35 -8.63 -6.33
CA ASN A 22 -2.22 -8.38 -7.77
C ASN A 22 -1.63 -9.55 -8.56
N ASP A 23 -1.22 -10.63 -7.88
CA ASP A 23 -0.43 -11.73 -8.47
C ASP A 23 0.78 -11.24 -9.31
N ALA A 24 1.48 -10.22 -8.79
CA ALA A 24 2.52 -9.52 -9.55
C ALA A 24 3.51 -8.77 -8.65
N VAL A 25 4.68 -8.45 -9.21
CA VAL A 25 5.65 -7.54 -8.59
C VAL A 25 5.26 -6.10 -8.88
N VAL A 26 4.93 -5.35 -7.84
CA VAL A 26 4.66 -3.90 -7.93
C VAL A 26 5.97 -3.13 -7.72
N ARG A 27 6.35 -2.31 -8.69
CA ARG A 27 7.56 -1.47 -8.61
C ARG A 27 7.21 -0.08 -8.12
N THR A 28 7.84 0.37 -7.05
CA THR A 28 7.67 1.73 -6.52
C THR A 28 8.94 2.54 -6.72
N LEU A 29 8.84 3.87 -6.68
CA LEU A 29 9.95 4.79 -6.91
C LEU A 29 10.51 5.41 -5.62
N SER A 30 9.94 5.04 -4.48
CA SER A 30 10.43 5.39 -3.15
C SER A 30 10.13 4.31 -2.11
N ILE A 31 10.86 4.37 -0.99
CA ILE A 31 10.60 3.52 0.19
C ILE A 31 9.23 3.85 0.80
N LEU A 32 8.80 5.12 0.75
CA LEU A 32 7.51 5.49 1.31
C LEU A 32 6.34 4.91 0.50
N GLU A 33 6.44 4.92 -0.83
CA GLU A 33 5.50 4.19 -1.69
C GLU A 33 5.55 2.68 -1.44
N PHE A 34 6.74 2.11 -1.23
CA PHE A 34 6.89 0.69 -0.88
C PHE A 34 6.19 0.35 0.44
N ASP A 35 6.34 1.19 1.46
CA ASP A 35 5.63 1.03 2.73
C ASP A 35 4.11 1.16 2.53
N PHE A 36 3.65 2.04 1.63
CA PHE A 36 2.22 2.18 1.33
C PHE A 36 1.63 0.93 0.66
N CYS A 37 2.40 0.19 -0.13
CA CYS A 37 1.95 -1.08 -0.72
C CYS A 37 1.43 -2.07 0.33
N PHE A 38 1.99 -2.11 1.54
CA PHE A 38 1.47 -2.96 2.61
C PHE A 38 0.02 -2.62 3.00
N HIS A 39 -0.30 -1.32 3.08
CA HIS A 39 -1.67 -0.88 3.36
C HIS A 39 -2.62 -1.26 2.23
N LEU A 40 -2.16 -1.17 0.98
CA LEU A 40 -2.95 -1.58 -0.18
C LEU A 40 -3.18 -3.10 -0.22
N GLU A 41 -2.14 -3.88 0.08
CA GLU A 41 -2.14 -5.35 0.07
C GLU A 41 -3.08 -5.95 1.11
N TYR A 42 -3.11 -5.39 2.33
CA TYR A 42 -3.87 -5.96 3.45
C TYR A 42 -5.21 -5.26 3.71
N ASN A 43 -5.60 -4.28 2.89
CA ASN A 43 -6.94 -3.72 2.96
C ASN A 43 -7.95 -4.66 2.25
N PRO A 44 -8.98 -5.16 2.96
CA PRO A 44 -9.96 -6.09 2.39
C PRO A 44 -10.89 -5.44 1.37
N ASN A 45 -11.00 -4.11 1.35
CA ASN A 45 -11.86 -3.40 0.39
C ASN A 45 -11.19 -3.17 -0.97
N ILE A 46 -9.87 -3.37 -1.05
CA ILE A 46 -9.11 -3.17 -2.28
C ILE A 46 -9.06 -4.47 -3.06
N LYS A 47 -9.45 -4.42 -4.34
CA LYS A 47 -9.36 -5.56 -5.26
C LYS A 47 -7.99 -5.62 -5.93
N THR A 48 -7.52 -4.50 -6.49
CA THR A 48 -6.20 -4.41 -7.15
C THR A 48 -5.62 -3.01 -7.01
N PHE A 49 -4.31 -2.90 -7.22
CA PHE A 49 -3.62 -1.60 -7.31
C PHE A 49 -2.49 -1.63 -8.33
N THR A 50 -2.19 -0.48 -8.92
CA THR A 50 -1.12 -0.32 -9.91
C THR A 50 -0.29 0.90 -9.55
N SER A 51 1.02 0.72 -9.42
CA SER A 51 1.94 1.84 -9.22
C SER A 51 2.21 2.57 -10.53
N GLN A 52 2.39 3.89 -10.45
CA GLN A 52 2.72 4.76 -11.59
C GLN A 52 1.83 4.44 -12.82
N PRO A 53 0.49 4.57 -12.70
CA PRO A 53 -0.45 4.31 -13.79
C PRO A 53 -0.25 5.31 -14.94
N PHE A 54 -1.22 5.43 -15.85
CA PHE A 54 -1.17 6.48 -16.86
C PHE A 54 -1.10 7.88 -16.21
N GLY A 55 -0.32 8.76 -16.83
CA GLY A 55 -0.24 10.16 -16.45
C GLY A 55 -1.21 11.04 -17.22
N PHE A 56 -1.41 12.26 -16.73
CA PHE A 56 -2.22 13.29 -17.38
C PHE A 56 -1.53 14.64 -17.30
N HIS A 57 -2.10 15.64 -17.96
CA HIS A 57 -1.58 17.01 -17.94
C HIS A 57 -2.50 17.91 -17.09
N TYR A 58 -1.92 18.87 -16.39
CA TYR A 58 -2.65 19.91 -15.67
C TYR A 58 -2.04 21.27 -16.00
N GLN A 59 -2.77 22.35 -15.75
CA GLN A 59 -2.28 23.72 -15.92
C GLN A 59 -1.86 24.29 -14.57
N PHE A 60 -0.73 24.97 -14.54
CA PHE A 60 -0.30 25.73 -13.37
C PHE A 60 0.56 26.92 -13.84
N ASN A 61 0.24 28.13 -13.40
CA ASN A 61 0.90 29.37 -13.82
C ASN A 61 1.08 29.47 -15.35
N ASN A 62 0.00 29.25 -16.09
CA ASN A 62 -0.06 29.26 -17.57
C ASN A 62 0.90 28.26 -18.25
N ARG A 63 1.34 27.22 -17.53
CA ARG A 63 2.19 26.16 -18.08
C ARG A 63 1.49 24.81 -17.99
N LYS A 64 1.50 24.08 -19.11
CA LYS A 64 1.06 22.69 -19.18
C LYS A 64 2.11 21.80 -18.51
N CYS A 65 1.74 21.16 -17.42
CA CYS A 65 2.59 20.31 -16.62
C CYS A 65 2.15 18.85 -16.74
N ARG A 66 3.09 17.91 -16.93
CA ARG A 66 2.79 16.47 -16.86
C ARG A 66 2.75 16.02 -15.41
N TYR A 67 1.83 15.11 -15.10
CA TYR A 67 1.68 14.49 -13.80
C TYR A 67 1.37 12.99 -13.94
N THR A 68 1.82 12.19 -13.00
CA THR A 68 1.50 10.77 -12.90
C THR A 68 1.25 10.48 -11.43
N PRO A 69 0.05 10.03 -11.03
CA PRO A 69 -0.20 9.61 -9.67
C PRO A 69 0.75 8.49 -9.25
N ASP A 70 0.99 8.33 -7.97
CA ASP A 70 1.84 7.24 -7.47
C ASP A 70 1.12 5.89 -7.55
N PHE A 71 -0.20 5.86 -7.32
CA PHE A 71 -1.01 4.64 -7.45
C PHE A 71 -2.40 4.89 -8.06
N LEU A 72 -2.91 3.88 -8.75
CA LEU A 72 -4.33 3.69 -9.04
C LEU A 72 -4.83 2.46 -8.27
N VAL A 73 -5.83 2.64 -7.43
CA VAL A 73 -6.40 1.59 -6.57
C VAL A 73 -7.83 1.35 -6.99
N THR A 74 -8.24 0.09 -7.14
CA THR A 74 -9.61 -0.28 -7.52
C THR A 74 -10.22 -1.18 -6.47
N ASP A 75 -11.46 -0.88 -6.06
CA ASP A 75 -12.21 -1.68 -5.10
C ASP A 75 -12.95 -2.86 -5.77
N HIS A 76 -13.64 -3.67 -4.96
CA HIS A 76 -14.41 -4.80 -5.47
C HIS A 76 -15.64 -4.41 -6.31
N LYS A 77 -16.10 -3.16 -6.23
CA LYS A 77 -17.21 -2.60 -7.03
C LYS A 77 -16.73 -1.99 -8.34
N GLY A 78 -15.42 -1.97 -8.60
CA GLY A 78 -14.82 -1.39 -9.80
C GLY A 78 -14.56 0.12 -9.70
N GLN A 79 -14.80 0.74 -8.54
CA GLN A 79 -14.51 2.15 -8.34
C GLN A 79 -13.01 2.33 -8.14
N SER A 80 -12.42 3.24 -8.91
CA SER A 80 -10.99 3.52 -8.83
C SER A 80 -10.69 4.87 -8.18
N THR A 81 -9.59 4.95 -7.44
CA THR A 81 -9.09 6.18 -6.79
C THR A 81 -7.60 6.32 -7.06
N PHE A 82 -7.16 7.53 -7.37
CA PHE A 82 -5.74 7.86 -7.47
C PHE A 82 -5.19 8.21 -6.09
N PHE A 83 -3.94 7.81 -5.85
CA PHE A 83 -3.21 8.15 -4.63
C PHE A 83 -1.88 8.80 -4.98
N GLU A 84 -1.56 9.86 -4.25
CA GLU A 84 -0.26 10.53 -4.24
C GLU A 84 0.39 10.29 -2.87
N VAL A 85 1.63 9.81 -2.87
CA VAL A 85 2.40 9.54 -1.66
C VAL A 85 3.51 10.57 -1.53
N LYS A 86 3.54 11.30 -0.40
CA LYS A 86 4.54 12.34 -0.14
C LYS A 86 4.93 12.39 1.33
N HIS A 87 6.16 12.79 1.61
CA HIS A 87 6.52 13.17 2.97
C HIS A 87 5.79 14.46 3.37
N SER A 88 5.37 14.58 4.63
CA SER A 88 4.66 15.75 5.15
C SER A 88 5.50 17.03 5.05
N SER A 89 6.83 16.94 5.01
CA SER A 89 7.69 18.08 4.72
C SER A 89 7.58 18.60 3.28
N GLN A 90 7.23 17.73 2.31
CA GLN A 90 7.10 18.11 0.90
C GLN A 90 5.80 18.85 0.62
N ILE A 91 4.77 18.62 1.43
CA ILE A 91 3.45 19.25 1.26
C ILE A 91 3.41 20.69 1.79
N LEU A 92 4.42 21.08 2.57
CA LEU A 92 4.61 22.44 3.10
C LEU A 92 5.27 23.39 2.10
N LYS A 93 5.70 22.90 0.94
CA LYS A 93 6.34 23.74 -0.07
C LYS A 93 5.36 24.79 -0.59
N PRO A 94 5.84 26.01 -0.90
CA PRO A 94 5.06 26.97 -1.66
C PRO A 94 4.49 26.30 -2.91
N ASP A 95 3.27 26.69 -3.29
CA ASP A 95 2.54 26.18 -4.45
C ASP A 95 2.08 24.72 -4.37
N PHE A 96 2.49 23.91 -3.39
CA PHE A 96 2.09 22.49 -3.35
C PHE A 96 0.57 22.36 -3.34
N ARG A 97 -0.10 23.14 -2.49
CA ARG A 97 -1.56 23.13 -2.34
C ARG A 97 -2.25 23.46 -3.66
N GLU A 98 -1.91 24.60 -4.26
CA GLU A 98 -2.52 25.05 -5.52
C GLU A 98 -2.28 24.05 -6.66
N ARG A 99 -1.05 23.53 -6.78
CA ARG A 99 -0.73 22.48 -7.78
C ARG A 99 -1.51 21.21 -7.52
N PHE A 100 -1.69 20.82 -6.26
CA PHE A 100 -2.40 19.60 -5.91
C PHE A 100 -3.91 19.75 -6.14
N GLU A 101 -4.49 20.90 -5.83
CA GLU A 101 -5.88 21.24 -6.13
C GLU A 101 -6.16 21.16 -7.64
N GLU A 102 -5.27 21.68 -8.50
CA GLU A 102 -5.41 21.53 -9.96
C GLU A 102 -5.33 20.07 -10.42
N LYS A 103 -4.43 19.26 -9.83
CA LYS A 103 -4.37 17.83 -10.13
C LYS A 103 -5.64 17.10 -9.70
N GLN A 104 -6.21 17.45 -8.55
CA GLN A 104 -7.47 16.88 -8.07
C GLN A 104 -8.63 17.27 -8.99
N ARG A 105 -8.69 18.53 -9.43
CA ARG A 105 -9.70 19.02 -10.37
C ARG A 105 -9.66 18.25 -11.69
N VAL A 106 -8.47 18.08 -12.28
CA VAL A 106 -8.29 17.32 -13.53
C VAL A 106 -8.62 15.84 -13.32
N ALA A 107 -8.14 15.23 -12.23
CA ALA A 107 -8.44 13.83 -11.90
C ALA A 107 -9.95 13.57 -11.83
N LEU A 108 -10.70 14.48 -11.21
CA LEU A 108 -12.14 14.36 -11.08
C LEU A 108 -12.86 14.62 -12.41
N ASN A 109 -12.54 15.73 -13.08
CA ASN A 109 -13.30 16.16 -14.27
C ASN A 109 -13.04 15.30 -15.51
N GLU A 110 -11.80 14.85 -15.71
CA GLU A 110 -11.41 14.11 -16.91
C GLU A 110 -11.46 12.59 -16.73
N PHE A 111 -11.28 12.11 -15.50
CA PHE A 111 -11.20 10.67 -15.23
C PHE A 111 -12.27 10.15 -14.27
N ASN A 112 -13.14 11.03 -13.74
CA ASN A 112 -14.14 10.70 -12.72
C ASN A 112 -13.54 9.95 -11.52
N ARG A 113 -12.35 10.38 -11.07
CA ARG A 113 -11.60 9.75 -9.98
C ARG A 113 -11.13 10.77 -8.98
N ARG A 114 -11.30 10.45 -7.70
CA ARG A 114 -10.65 11.24 -6.63
C ARG A 114 -9.14 11.02 -6.67
N LEU A 115 -8.40 12.07 -6.31
CA LEU A 115 -6.97 12.01 -6.04
C LEU A 115 -6.74 12.31 -4.55
N VAL A 116 -6.18 11.32 -3.83
CA VAL A 116 -6.00 11.35 -2.39
C VAL A 116 -4.52 11.45 -2.05
N LEU A 117 -4.17 12.41 -1.19
CA LEU A 117 -2.82 12.56 -0.66
C LEU A 117 -2.65 11.70 0.59
N VAL A 118 -1.57 10.94 0.64
CA VAL A 118 -1.20 10.12 1.81
C VAL A 118 0.24 10.42 2.20
N THR A 119 0.46 10.56 3.50
CA THR A 119 1.76 10.90 4.07
C THR A 119 2.36 9.79 4.93
N GLU A 120 3.65 9.88 5.20
CA GLU A 120 4.36 9.02 6.14
C GLU A 120 3.72 9.00 7.53
N LYS A 121 3.07 10.09 7.94
CA LYS A 121 2.32 10.17 9.20
C LYS A 121 1.12 9.23 9.24
N GLN A 122 0.57 8.85 8.08
CA GLN A 122 -0.52 7.89 7.97
C GLN A 122 0.02 6.48 7.65
N ILE A 123 1.08 6.39 6.84
CA ILE A 123 1.65 5.12 6.38
C ILE A 123 2.45 4.43 7.48
N ARG A 124 3.28 5.17 8.21
CA ARG A 124 4.24 4.62 9.19
C ARG A 124 3.73 4.66 10.62
N MET A 125 2.40 4.66 10.79
CA MET A 125 1.81 4.49 12.12
C MET A 125 2.01 3.05 12.60
N GLY A 126 2.82 2.89 13.63
CA GLY A 126 2.90 1.65 14.40
C GLY A 126 1.65 1.46 15.27
N PRO A 127 1.22 0.22 15.56
CA PRO A 127 1.85 -1.05 15.17
C PRO A 127 1.40 -1.57 13.78
N THR A 128 0.52 -0.84 13.09
CA THR A 128 -0.16 -1.34 11.88
C THR A 128 0.78 -1.75 10.77
N LEU A 129 1.75 -0.89 10.41
CA LEU A 129 2.71 -1.21 9.34
C LEU A 129 3.59 -2.42 9.71
N ASP A 130 4.00 -2.53 10.97
CA ASP A 130 4.84 -3.63 11.43
C ASP A 130 4.08 -4.96 11.38
N ASN A 131 2.80 -4.95 11.75
CA ASN A 131 1.92 -6.11 11.62
C ASN A 131 1.73 -6.51 10.14
N PHE A 132 1.53 -5.57 9.23
CA PHE A 132 1.45 -5.89 7.80
C PHE A 132 2.76 -6.46 7.25
N LYS A 133 3.91 -5.94 7.70
CA LYS A 133 5.24 -6.50 7.35
C LYS A 133 5.39 -7.93 7.86
N LEU A 134 4.93 -8.21 9.08
CA LEU A 134 4.93 -9.55 9.66
C LEU A 134 4.04 -10.51 8.86
N LEU A 135 2.79 -10.13 8.59
CA LEU A 135 1.87 -10.94 7.77
C LEU A 135 2.48 -11.22 6.40
N HIS A 136 3.08 -10.22 5.77
CA HIS A 136 3.67 -10.39 4.44
C HIS A 136 4.88 -11.30 4.41
N ARG A 137 5.70 -11.31 5.47
CA ARG A 137 6.82 -12.24 5.59
C ARG A 137 6.37 -13.69 5.47
N TYR A 138 5.18 -14.02 5.97
CA TYR A 138 4.63 -15.38 5.99
C TYR A 138 3.58 -15.64 4.91
N SER A 139 3.25 -14.66 4.06
CA SER A 139 2.16 -14.78 3.09
C SER A 139 2.43 -15.80 1.98
N GLY A 140 3.71 -16.16 1.74
CA GLY A 140 4.11 -17.18 0.78
C GLY A 140 4.08 -18.62 1.28
N LEU A 141 3.73 -18.86 2.55
CA LEU A 141 3.64 -20.21 3.10
C LEU A 141 2.47 -20.97 2.47
N ARG A 142 2.78 -22.05 1.74
CA ARG A 142 1.79 -22.89 1.05
C ARG A 142 1.22 -24.00 1.91
N THR A 143 1.90 -24.34 3.01
CA THR A 143 1.53 -25.45 3.88
C THR A 143 1.51 -24.99 5.33
N VAL A 144 0.52 -25.47 6.07
CA VAL A 144 0.42 -25.32 7.52
C VAL A 144 0.52 -26.70 8.15
N THR A 145 1.25 -26.80 9.26
CA THR A 145 1.41 -28.06 9.98
C THR A 145 0.10 -28.44 10.69
N GLU A 146 -0.07 -29.72 11.02
CA GLU A 146 -1.23 -30.17 11.83
C GLU A 146 -1.32 -29.42 13.16
N PHE A 147 -0.17 -29.09 13.76
CA PHE A 147 -0.14 -28.26 14.96
C PHE A 147 -0.68 -26.85 14.72
N GLN A 148 -0.25 -26.19 13.65
CA GLN A 148 -0.75 -24.86 13.29
C GLN A 148 -2.25 -24.85 12.99
N LYS A 149 -2.80 -25.92 12.38
CA LYS A 149 -4.25 -26.10 12.22
C LYS A 149 -4.97 -26.18 13.56
N ARG A 150 -4.41 -26.90 14.54
CA ARG A 150 -4.97 -26.96 15.90
C ARG A 150 -4.95 -25.59 16.58
N VAL A 151 -3.84 -24.86 16.48
CA VAL A 151 -3.72 -23.49 17.01
C VAL A 151 -4.75 -22.56 16.36
N LEU A 152 -4.92 -22.64 15.03
CA LEU A 152 -5.91 -21.84 14.31
C LEU A 152 -7.34 -22.14 14.78
N ALA A 153 -7.69 -23.43 14.94
CA ALA A 153 -9.00 -23.83 15.44
C ALA A 153 -9.27 -23.33 16.87
N PHE A 154 -8.25 -23.31 17.73
CA PHE A 154 -8.33 -22.73 19.07
C PHE A 154 -8.61 -21.21 19.01
N ILE A 155 -7.85 -20.47 18.19
CA ILE A 155 -8.02 -19.02 18.01
C ILE A 155 -9.43 -18.71 17.49
N GLN A 156 -9.90 -19.42 16.47
CA GLN A 156 -11.23 -19.21 15.88
C GLN A 156 -12.37 -19.41 16.88
N ARG A 157 -12.24 -20.36 17.83
CA ARG A 157 -13.25 -20.60 18.86
C ARG A 157 -13.30 -19.52 19.94
N LYS A 158 -12.15 -18.98 20.33
CA LYS A 158 -12.03 -18.03 21.43
C LYS A 158 -12.13 -16.56 21.00
N GLN A 159 -11.92 -16.26 19.72
CA GLN A 159 -11.90 -14.94 19.07
C GLN A 159 -10.81 -13.98 19.57
N MET A 160 -10.72 -13.76 20.89
CA MET A 160 -9.63 -13.04 21.54
C MET A 160 -8.79 -14.02 22.35
N VAL A 161 -7.50 -14.07 22.03
CA VAL A 161 -6.56 -15.02 22.62
C VAL A 161 -5.27 -14.30 22.96
N LYS A 162 -4.78 -14.48 24.19
CA LYS A 162 -3.40 -14.12 24.53
C LYS A 162 -2.49 -15.28 24.15
N LEU A 163 -1.24 -14.99 23.78
CA LEU A 163 -0.25 -16.03 23.49
C LEU A 163 -0.08 -17.02 24.65
N GLN A 164 -0.20 -16.53 25.88
CA GLN A 164 -0.17 -17.36 27.09
C GLN A 164 -1.29 -18.39 27.13
N ASP A 165 -2.50 -18.06 26.66
CA ASP A 165 -3.62 -19.01 26.62
C ASP A 165 -3.35 -20.14 25.61
N VAL A 166 -2.69 -19.82 24.50
CA VAL A 166 -2.26 -20.83 23.50
C VAL A 166 -1.20 -21.74 24.11
N SER A 167 -0.18 -21.16 24.75
CA SER A 167 0.89 -21.93 25.41
C SER A 167 0.32 -22.86 26.48
N LEU A 168 -0.56 -22.37 27.35
CA LEU A 168 -1.18 -23.15 28.40
C LEU A 168 -2.07 -24.27 27.84
N TYR A 169 -2.89 -23.97 26.82
CA TYR A 169 -3.79 -24.94 26.22
C TYR A 169 -3.05 -26.08 25.50
N PHE A 170 -1.94 -25.77 24.83
CA PHE A 170 -1.15 -26.76 24.09
C PHE A 170 0.03 -27.35 24.88
N GLY A 171 0.23 -26.93 26.14
CA GLY A 171 1.34 -27.38 26.97
C GLY A 171 2.72 -26.96 26.41
N LEU A 172 2.81 -25.81 25.75
CA LEU A 172 4.08 -25.29 25.23
C LEU A 172 4.84 -24.61 26.38
N SER A 173 5.99 -25.15 26.80
CA SER A 173 6.94 -24.43 27.66
C SER A 173 7.91 -23.62 26.79
N GLU A 174 8.37 -22.47 27.28
CA GLU A 174 9.53 -21.75 26.71
C GLU A 174 10.87 -22.44 27.07
N GLN A 175 10.82 -23.67 27.59
CA GLN A 175 12.00 -24.43 27.98
C GLN A 175 12.20 -25.57 26.98
N ASP A 176 13.02 -25.29 25.96
CA ASP A 176 13.97 -26.19 25.31
C ASP A 176 15.12 -25.35 24.74
#